data_AF-G2E8G4-F1
#
_entry.id   AF-G2E8G4-F1
#
_cell.length_a   1.000
_cell.length_b   1.000
_cell.length_c   1.000
_cell.angle_alpha   90.00
_cell.angle_beta   90.00
_cell.angle_gamma   90.00
#
_symmetry.space_group_name_H-M   'P 1'
#
loop_
_entity.id
_entity.type
_entity.pdbx_description
1 polymer ?
#
loop_
_entity_poly.entity_id
_entity_poly.type
_entity_poly.pdbx_seq_one_letter_code
_entity_poly.pdbx_strand_id
1 'polypeptide(L)' 'MDYPRHLAKKLPIDSGVVEVACKTLVKQRLCGTSMRWKHQGAKIMLSLRALVQSTGRWVQFWDKIDQFGAQPC' A
#
# COMPACT_ATOMS: atom_id res chain seq x y z
N MET A 1 15.12 -19.04 -7.22
CA MET A 1 14.77 -17.64 -7.54
C MET A 1 15.54 -17.27 -8.81
N ASP A 2 14.86 -17.18 -9.95
CA ASP A 2 15.50 -16.85 -11.25
C ASP A 2 15.79 -15.35 -11.34
N TYR A 3 16.76 -14.88 -10.57
CA TYR A 3 17.18 -13.48 -10.49
C TYR A 3 17.42 -12.81 -11.86
N PRO A 4 18.05 -13.49 -12.86
CA PRO A 4 18.28 -12.90 -14.19
C PRO A 4 16.99 -12.64 -14.98
N ARG A 5 15.98 -13.52 -14.86
CA ARG A 5 14.68 -13.33 -15.53
C ARG A 5 13.92 -12.14 -14.97
N HIS A 6 14.10 -11.85 -13.69
CA HIS A 6 13.47 -10.73 -13.01
C HIS A 6 14.11 -9.38 -13.40
N LEU A 7 15.43 -9.35 -13.53
CA LEU A 7 16.16 -8.19 -14.08
C LEU A 7 15.77 -7.91 -15.53
N ALA A 8 15.67 -8.95 -16.37
CA ALA A 8 15.23 -8.82 -17.76
C ALA A 8 13.80 -8.24 -17.89
N LYS A 9 12.94 -8.51 -16.90
CA LYS A 9 11.57 -7.99 -16.83
C LYS A 9 11.48 -6.58 -16.23
N LYS A 10 12.61 -5.92 -15.91
CA LYS A 10 12.67 -4.62 -15.21
C LYS A 10 11.79 -4.57 -13.96
N LEU A 11 11.62 -5.71 -13.29
CA LEU A 11 10.87 -5.75 -12.05
C LEU A 11 11.69 -5.02 -11.00
N PRO A 12 11.08 -4.18 -10.14
CA PRO A 12 11.76 -3.47 -9.07
C PRO A 12 12.08 -4.43 -7.91
N ILE A 13 12.82 -5.48 -8.23
CA ILE A 13 13.35 -6.48 -7.30
C ILE A 13 14.76 -5.96 -6.99
N ASP A 14 15.00 -5.66 -5.71
CA ASP A 14 16.15 -4.86 -5.23
C ASP A 14 16.02 -3.33 -5.38
N SER A 15 14.79 -2.81 -5.43
CA SER A 15 14.57 -1.36 -5.38
C SER A 15 14.47 -0.87 -3.94
N GLY A 16 15.39 0.00 -3.52
CA GLY A 16 15.30 0.71 -2.24
C GLY A 16 13.97 1.47 -2.06
N VAL A 17 13.30 1.84 -3.17
CA VAL A 17 11.96 2.45 -3.13
C VAL A 17 10.92 1.45 -2.61
N VAL A 18 11.00 0.18 -2.98
CA VAL A 18 10.09 -0.87 -2.51
C VAL A 18 10.36 -1.19 -1.04
N GLU A 19 11.63 -1.23 -0.63
CA GLU A 19 11.99 -1.46 0.78
C GLU A 19 11.54 -0.29 1.67
N VAL A 20 11.77 0.95 1.25
CA VAL A 20 11.31 2.15 1.96
C VAL A 20 9.78 2.19 2.03
N ALA A 21 9.09 1.82 0.95
CA ALA A 21 7.63 1.71 0.95
C ALA A 21 7.14 0.66 1.97
N CYS A 22 7.74 -0.53 2.02
CA CYS A 22 7.39 -1.55 3.01
C CYS A 22 7.67 -1.08 4.45
N LYS A 23 8.78 -0.39 4.68
CA LYS A 23 9.15 0.14 6.01
C LYS A 23 8.18 1.23 6.48
N THR A 24 7.75 2.12 5.60
CA THR A 24 6.86 3.25 5.93
C THR A 24 5.38 2.86 5.96
N LEU A 25 4.92 2.03 5.01
CA LEU A 25 3.52 1.60 4.93
C LEU A 25 3.17 0.56 5.99
N VAL A 26 3.98 -0.51 6.08
CA VAL A 26 3.69 -1.68 6.92
C VAL A 26 4.29 -1.47 8.31
N LYS A 27 5.62 -1.32 8.39
CA LYS A 27 6.35 -1.44 9.66
C LYS A 27 6.05 -0.30 10.64
N GLN A 28 5.96 0.94 10.16
CA GLN A 28 5.63 2.09 11.02
C GLN A 28 4.24 2.01 11.66
N ARG A 29 3.26 1.32 11.05
CA ARG A 29 1.86 1.35 11.51
C ARG A 29 1.31 0.01 11.97
N LEU A 30 1.91 -1.10 11.60
CA LEU A 30 1.48 -2.42 12.09
C LEU A 30 2.37 -2.92 13.22
N CYS A 31 3.62 -2.49 13.31
CA CYS A 31 4.60 -2.99 14.27
C CYS A 31 4.92 -1.98 15.39
N GLY A 32 4.06 -0.99 15.62
CA GLY A 32 4.21 -0.06 16.74
C GLY A 32 3.82 -0.69 18.09
N THR A 33 4.33 -0.12 19.17
CA THR A 33 3.98 -0.55 20.54
C THR A 33 2.48 -0.39 20.77
N SER A 34 1.88 -1.38 21.45
CA SER A 34 0.45 -1.43 21.76
C SER A 34 -0.51 -1.54 20.56
N MET A 35 -0.02 -1.87 19.36
CA MET A 35 -0.86 -2.06 18.20
C MET A 35 -1.45 -3.47 18.14
N ARG A 36 -2.78 -3.56 18.14
CA ARG A 36 -3.53 -4.81 17.94
C ARG A 36 -4.43 -4.64 16.72
N TRP A 37 -4.19 -5.44 15.70
CA TRP A 37 -4.95 -5.38 14.46
C TRP A 37 -5.74 -6.67 14.25
N LYS A 38 -7.04 -6.53 13.94
CA LYS A 38 -7.78 -7.62 13.29
C LYS A 38 -7.42 -7.62 11.81
N HIS A 39 -7.45 -8.79 11.17
CA HIS A 39 -7.01 -8.94 9.77
C HIS A 39 -7.72 -7.94 8.82
N GLN A 40 -9.03 -7.75 9.01
CA GLN A 40 -9.83 -6.81 8.23
C GLN A 40 -9.35 -5.36 8.41
N GLY A 41 -9.12 -4.93 9.66
CA GLY A 41 -8.65 -3.58 9.96
C GLY A 41 -7.25 -3.30 9.42
N ALA A 42 -6.35 -4.28 9.50
CA ALA A 42 -5.02 -4.18 8.92
C ALA A 42 -5.07 -3.98 7.39
N LYS A 43 -5.91 -4.77 6.71
CA LYS A 43 -6.08 -4.70 5.24
C LYS A 43 -6.60 -3.34 4.79
N ILE A 44 -7.62 -2.80 5.47
CA ILE A 44 -8.19 -1.48 5.14
C ILE A 44 -7.14 -0.38 5.35
N MET A 45 -6.45 -0.39 6.49
CA MET A 45 -5.43 0.62 6.80
C MET A 45 -4.24 0.59 5.83
N LEU A 46 -3.78 -0.61 5.47
CA LEU A 46 -2.75 -0.78 4.43
C LEU A 46 -3.19 -0.21 3.09
N SER A 47 -4.42 -0.51 2.67
CA SER A 47 -4.97 -0.04 1.40
C SER A 47 -5.08 1.48 1.37
N LEU A 48 -5.59 2.08 2.45
CA LEU A 48 -5.71 3.53 2.57
C LEU A 48 -4.34 4.22 2.53
N ARG A 49 -3.36 3.71 3.28
CA ARG A 49 -2.01 4.27 3.28
C ARG A 49 -1.31 4.11 1.94
N ALA A 50 -1.53 3.00 1.24
CA ALA A 50 -0.99 2.80 -0.11
C ALA A 50 -1.56 3.83 -1.11
N LEU A 51 -2.84 4.21 -0.97
CA LEU A 51 -3.46 5.27 -1.77
C LEU A 51 -2.85 6.64 -1.49
N VAL A 52 -2.61 6.96 -0.21
CA VAL A 52 -2.00 8.24 0.19
C VAL A 52 -0.55 8.35 -0.26
N GLN A 53 0.23 7.27 -0.14
CA GLN A 53 1.65 7.25 -0.52
C GLN A 53 1.86 7.32 -2.05
N SER A 54 0.88 6.88 -2.83
CA SER A 54 0.93 6.90 -4.28
C SER A 54 0.47 8.25 -4.82
N THR A 55 1.34 8.96 -5.54
CA THR A 55 1.03 10.27 -6.13
C THR A 55 -0.20 10.20 -7.03
N GLY A 56 -1.20 11.05 -6.79
CA GLY A 56 -2.42 11.16 -7.59
C GLY A 56 -3.51 10.11 -7.34
N ARG A 57 -3.22 8.96 -6.71
CA ARG A 57 -4.23 7.92 -6.43
C ARG A 57 -5.23 8.32 -5.35
N TRP A 58 -4.80 9.13 -4.38
CA TRP A 58 -5.69 9.66 -3.36
C TRP A 58 -6.82 10.51 -3.96
N VAL A 59 -6.47 11.38 -4.91
CA VAL A 59 -7.45 12.24 -5.60
C VAL A 59 -8.37 11.39 -6.46
N GLN A 60 -7.86 10.42 -7.22
CA GLN A 60 -8.69 9.49 -8.01
C GLN A 60 -9.65 8.67 -7.15
N PHE A 61 -9.25 8.32 -5.92
CA PHE A 61 -10.10 7.61 -4.99
C PHE A 61 -11.27 8.48 -4.52
N TRP A 62 -11.00 9.73 -4.13
CA TRP A 62 -12.06 10.67 -3.74
C TRP A 62 -12.96 11.07 -4.90
N ASP A 63 -12.42 11.27 -6.10
CA ASP A 63 -13.19 11.54 -7.32
C ASP A 63 -14.18 10.40 -7.61
N LYS A 64 -13.76 9.14 -7.42
CA LYS A 64 -14.68 8.00 -7.51
C LYS A 64 -15.71 7.98 -6.39
N ILE A 65 -15.34 8.30 -5.15
CA ILE A 65 -16.31 8.35 -4.05
C ILE A 65 -17.34 9.46 -4.29
N ASP A 66 -16.91 10.61 -4.80
CA ASP A 66 -17.78 11.72 -5.16
C ASP A 66 -18.76 11.32 -6.28
N GLN A 67 -18.26 10.65 -7.32
CA GLN A 67 -19.08 10.19 -8.45
C GLN A 67 -20.05 9.05 -8.12
N PHE A 68 -19.64 8.04 -7.34
CA PHE A 68 -20.41 6.81 -7.13
C PHE A 68 -21.03 6.70 -5.73
N GLY A 69 -20.66 7.58 -4.81
CA GLY A 69 -20.98 7.45 -3.39
C GLY A 69 -20.22 6.30 -2.71
N ALA A 70 -20.14 6.33 -1.39
CA ALA A 70 -19.70 5.17 -0.62
C ALA A 70 -20.85 4.16 -0.56
N GLN A 71 -20.97 3.29 -1.58
CA GLN A 71 -21.91 2.17 -1.48
C GLN A 71 -21.50 1.27 -0.31
N PRO A 72 -22.36 1.08 0.69
CA PRO A 72 -22.12 0.07 1.71
C PRO A 72 -22.25 -1.31 1.04
N CYS A 73 -21.19 -2.11 1.16
CA CYS A 73 -21.25 -3.54 0.86
C CYS A 73 -22.07 -4.26 1.93
#